data_AF-A0A7Y1FI84-F1
#
_entry.id   AF-A0A7Y1FI84-F1
#
_cell.length_a   1.000
_cell.length_b   1.000
_cell.length_c   1.000
_cell.angle_alpha   90.00
_cell.angle_beta   90.00
_cell.angle_gamma   90.00
#
_symmetry.space_group_name_H-M   'P 1'
#
loop_
_entity.id
_entity.type
_entity.pdbx_description
1 polymer ?
#
loop_
_entity_poly.entity_id
_entity_poly.type
_entity_poly.pdbx_seq_one_letter_code
_entity_poly.pdbx_strand_id
1 'polypeptide(L)'
;MRQQQRFHQPDVDLSTATYSDYIYHLAGKDYIKMQGNVFALAHTPGSRVPHIYNGDQKGPAVRFDTLAQEWELVVAGLAGGSPPRAQPLTRQISLPMDGIIEIEGAYMVSYKGYVLPVAYDANLEAWRHLRETSLGEPVWRSDIGQWEKGSVDAFNTHKSRTPTPTRLKSFTFPTLPKVPENAVAIPTNIHYIWIGTRAPELHLISNIATNLTRSPGFISTLHLDVSAPLFETIKQLCNERAPGLIVSKLQDEPFYAVFKTSPNAEQYALIKESASQLYASACDVVRFPLTNYYGGIYMDLDDVIKGSLNAAELKAAPDDLLLGNLVTLADINFHGYNSSHFATQPNNPLLTAISTEMHNRFMANKTFYLKPRPTLDEQLSSQALEQARKEYQAYFETYFRLTGPTLLNDVLSKERRVCYETAFQAVQGKTVFEQSSVADAVYLENLNTAFDHYFPFARKFEIDTGSEHSWKTAEQTLTG
;
A
#
# COMPACT_ATOMS: atom_id res chain seq x y z
N MET A 1 -7.16 -15.15 1.23
CA MET A 1 -8.20 -16.05 1.73
C MET A 1 -9.19 -16.61 0.68
N ARG A 2 -9.25 -16.11 -0.57
CA ARG A 2 -9.94 -16.85 -1.67
C ARG A 2 -9.26 -18.16 -2.09
N GLN A 3 -7.95 -18.31 -1.86
CA GLN A 3 -7.33 -19.62 -1.99
C GLN A 3 -7.81 -20.55 -0.89
N GLN A 4 -7.69 -20.19 0.40
CA GLN A 4 -8.18 -21.01 1.51
C GLN A 4 -9.68 -21.30 1.45
N GLN A 5 -10.57 -20.32 1.24
CA GLN A 5 -12.01 -20.60 1.21
C GLN A 5 -12.43 -21.56 0.09
N ARG A 6 -11.69 -21.63 -1.03
CA ARG A 6 -11.92 -22.66 -2.07
C ARG A 6 -11.60 -24.07 -1.58
N PHE A 7 -10.80 -24.23 -0.53
CA PHE A 7 -10.44 -25.51 0.07
C PHE A 7 -11.20 -25.80 1.36
N HIS A 8 -12.00 -24.87 1.85
CA HIS A 8 -12.90 -25.12 2.98
C HIS A 8 -13.89 -26.22 2.59
N GLN A 9 -14.09 -27.18 3.49
CA GLN A 9 -15.05 -28.28 3.42
C GLN A 9 -16.26 -27.96 4.32
N PRO A 10 -17.22 -27.12 3.88
CA PRO A 10 -18.31 -26.63 4.73
C PRO A 10 -19.28 -27.75 5.19
N ASP A 11 -19.35 -28.84 4.43
CA ASP A 11 -20.29 -29.95 4.67
C ASP A 11 -19.67 -31.09 5.51
N VAL A 12 -18.43 -30.94 5.97
CA VAL A 12 -17.75 -31.97 6.76
C VAL A 12 -18.00 -31.72 8.25
N ASP A 13 -18.87 -32.55 8.83
CA ASP A 13 -19.06 -32.57 10.28
C ASP A 13 -18.00 -33.45 10.96
N LEU A 14 -17.13 -32.79 11.74
CA LEU A 14 -16.06 -33.44 12.50
C LEU A 14 -16.51 -33.94 13.88
N SER A 15 -17.78 -33.81 14.25
CA SER A 15 -18.30 -34.25 15.56
C SER A 15 -18.09 -35.74 15.85
N THR A 16 -18.00 -36.55 14.80
CA THR A 16 -17.80 -38.02 14.87
C THR A 16 -16.38 -38.46 14.48
N ALA A 17 -15.49 -37.51 14.16
CA ALA A 17 -14.13 -37.81 13.74
C ALA A 17 -13.26 -38.27 14.92
N THR A 18 -12.31 -39.17 14.64
CA THR A 18 -11.25 -39.49 15.61
C THR A 18 -10.19 -38.40 15.56
N TYR A 19 -9.81 -37.82 16.69
CA TYR A 19 -8.82 -36.74 16.74
C TYR A 19 -7.49 -37.23 17.34
N SER A 20 -6.41 -37.14 16.57
CA SER A 20 -5.06 -37.50 16.99
C SER A 20 -4.02 -36.67 16.22
N ASP A 21 -2.88 -36.39 16.85
CA ASP A 21 -1.77 -35.61 16.26
C ASP A 21 -2.21 -34.29 15.61
N TYR A 22 -3.18 -33.63 16.26
CA TYR A 22 -3.80 -32.38 15.80
C TYR A 22 -4.60 -32.47 14.48
N ILE A 23 -4.92 -33.69 14.04
CA ILE A 23 -5.65 -34.00 12.81
C ILE A 23 -6.94 -34.74 13.17
N TYR A 24 -8.02 -34.43 12.45
CA TYR A 24 -9.29 -35.14 12.51
C TYR A 24 -9.34 -36.21 11.42
N HIS A 25 -9.53 -37.46 11.80
CA HIS A 25 -9.65 -38.60 10.91
C HIS A 25 -11.12 -38.99 10.77
N LEU A 26 -11.66 -38.88 9.56
CA LEU A 26 -13.06 -39.18 9.26
C LEU A 26 -13.19 -39.82 7.88
N ALA A 27 -13.86 -40.98 7.81
CA ALA A 27 -14.14 -41.71 6.57
C ALA A 27 -12.90 -41.94 5.68
N GLY A 28 -11.76 -42.28 6.30
CA GLY A 28 -10.50 -42.56 5.58
C GLY A 28 -9.80 -41.32 5.01
N LYS A 29 -10.19 -40.11 5.45
CA LYS A 29 -9.56 -38.85 5.11
C LYS A 29 -9.14 -38.10 6.36
N ASP A 30 -8.11 -37.28 6.20
CA ASP A 30 -7.55 -36.43 7.23
C ASP A 30 -8.05 -35.00 7.05
N TYR A 31 -8.39 -34.33 8.15
CA TYR A 31 -8.88 -32.97 8.16
C TYR A 31 -8.21 -32.14 9.26
N ILE A 32 -8.11 -30.84 9.04
CA ILE A 32 -7.60 -29.88 10.02
C ILE A 32 -8.59 -28.73 10.20
N LYS A 33 -8.54 -28.08 11.36
CA LYS A 33 -9.20 -26.80 11.60
C LYS A 33 -8.17 -25.68 11.63
N MET A 34 -8.37 -24.67 10.81
CA MET A 34 -7.51 -23.49 10.73
C MET A 34 -8.39 -22.25 10.59
N GLN A 35 -8.24 -21.28 11.50
CA GLN A 35 -8.99 -20.02 11.48
C GLN A 35 -10.53 -20.23 11.38
N GLY A 36 -11.05 -21.23 12.10
CA GLY A 36 -12.48 -21.56 12.13
C GLY A 36 -13.03 -22.34 10.94
N ASN A 37 -12.20 -22.67 9.93
CA ASN A 37 -12.62 -23.42 8.74
C ASN A 37 -12.04 -24.85 8.75
N VAL A 38 -12.73 -25.79 8.10
CA VAL A 38 -12.32 -27.21 7.97
C VAL A 38 -11.64 -27.45 6.62
N PHE A 39 -10.49 -28.12 6.61
CA PHE A 39 -9.75 -28.41 5.38
C PHE A 39 -9.38 -29.89 5.30
N ALA A 40 -9.53 -30.50 4.12
CA ALA A 40 -9.03 -31.84 3.86
C ALA A 40 -7.52 -31.80 3.63
N LEU A 41 -6.79 -32.76 4.20
CA LEU A 41 -5.34 -32.86 4.19
C LEU A 41 -4.91 -34.00 3.24
N ALA A 42 -3.84 -33.80 2.47
CA ALA A 42 -3.16 -34.91 1.82
C ALA A 42 -1.63 -34.74 1.84
N HIS A 43 -0.96 -35.89 1.97
CA HIS A 43 0.50 -35.98 1.93
C HIS A 43 0.94 -36.20 0.48
N THR A 44 1.65 -35.23 -0.07
CA THR A 44 2.16 -35.35 -1.45
C THR A 44 3.40 -36.23 -1.45
N PRO A 45 3.53 -37.22 -2.36
CA PRO A 45 4.75 -38.03 -2.47
C PRO A 45 5.99 -37.15 -2.63
N GLY A 46 6.98 -37.34 -1.75
CA GLY A 46 8.23 -36.55 -1.75
C GLY A 46 8.18 -35.21 -0.99
N SER A 47 7.02 -34.80 -0.46
CA SER A 47 6.90 -33.62 0.41
C SER A 47 6.98 -33.99 1.89
N ARG A 48 7.71 -33.21 2.68
CA ARG A 48 7.72 -33.32 4.17
C ARG A 48 6.56 -32.59 4.84
N VAL A 49 5.83 -31.76 4.09
CA VAL A 49 4.72 -30.96 4.61
C VAL A 49 3.40 -31.35 3.94
N PRO A 50 2.31 -31.47 4.70
CA PRO A 50 1.00 -31.74 4.14
C PRO A 50 0.44 -30.50 3.44
N HIS A 51 -0.56 -30.72 2.58
CA HIS A 51 -1.26 -29.65 1.89
C HIS A 51 -2.77 -29.81 2.01
N ILE A 52 -3.50 -28.70 1.86
CA ILE A 52 -4.95 -28.73 1.81
C ILE A 52 -5.48 -29.05 0.40
N TYR A 53 -6.62 -29.70 0.29
CA TYR A 53 -7.22 -30.13 -0.98
C TYR A 53 -8.73 -29.92 -1.04
N ASN A 54 -9.26 -29.82 -2.27
CA ASN A 54 -10.69 -29.88 -2.57
C ASN A 54 -10.90 -30.65 -3.88
N GLY A 55 -11.50 -31.84 -3.78
CA GLY A 55 -11.51 -32.81 -4.88
C GLY A 55 -10.09 -33.15 -5.32
N ASP A 56 -9.81 -32.99 -6.62
CA ASP A 56 -8.48 -33.23 -7.21
C ASP A 56 -7.57 -31.99 -7.20
N GLN A 57 -8.05 -30.84 -6.69
CA GLN A 57 -7.29 -29.61 -6.67
C GLN A 57 -6.36 -29.52 -5.46
N LYS A 58 -5.06 -29.33 -5.74
CA LYS A 58 -4.00 -29.10 -4.76
C LYS A 58 -4.02 -27.66 -4.26
N GLY A 59 -4.11 -27.49 -2.95
CA GLY A 59 -4.02 -26.20 -2.27
C GLY A 59 -2.65 -25.93 -1.64
N PRO A 60 -2.53 -24.83 -0.89
CA PRO A 60 -1.28 -24.44 -0.23
C PRO A 60 -0.84 -25.44 0.85
N ALA A 61 0.45 -25.42 1.14
CA ALA A 61 1.04 -26.19 2.23
C ALA A 61 0.61 -25.66 3.60
N VAL A 62 0.50 -26.55 4.58
CA VAL A 62 0.09 -26.23 5.95
C VAL A 62 1.00 -26.92 6.95
N ARG A 63 1.15 -26.31 8.13
CA ARG A 63 1.89 -26.85 9.26
C ARG A 63 1.14 -26.56 10.56
N PHE A 64 1.39 -27.38 11.56
CA PHE A 64 0.92 -27.12 12.91
C PHE A 64 1.97 -26.30 13.66
N ASP A 65 1.59 -25.13 14.17
CA ASP A 65 2.41 -24.36 15.09
C ASP A 65 2.21 -24.93 16.49
N THR A 66 3.23 -25.62 17.00
CA THR A 66 3.19 -26.21 18.34
C THR A 66 3.16 -25.18 19.46
N LEU A 67 3.66 -23.96 19.24
CA LEU A 67 3.65 -22.88 20.23
C LEU A 67 2.29 -22.21 20.31
N ALA A 68 1.71 -21.90 19.14
CA ALA A 68 0.37 -21.31 19.07
C ALA A 68 -0.76 -22.33 19.26
N GLN A 69 -0.46 -23.63 19.15
CA GLN A 69 -1.43 -24.73 19.16
C GLN A 69 -2.48 -24.61 18.04
N GLU A 70 -2.08 -24.08 16.89
CA GLU A 70 -2.96 -23.82 15.75
C GLU A 70 -2.34 -24.28 14.42
N TRP A 71 -3.19 -24.66 13.47
CA TRP A 71 -2.77 -24.87 12.09
C TRP A 71 -2.60 -23.54 11.36
N GLU A 72 -1.57 -23.44 10.54
CA GLU A 72 -1.28 -22.27 9.72
C GLU A 72 -0.79 -22.68 8.32
N LEU A 73 -0.81 -21.73 7.38
CA LEU A 73 -0.18 -21.94 6.08
C LEU A 73 1.34 -22.02 6.25
N VAL A 74 1.97 -22.94 5.52
CA VAL A 74 3.41 -22.89 5.28
C VAL A 74 3.65 -21.72 4.33
N VAL A 75 3.92 -20.56 4.91
CA VAL A 75 4.58 -19.47 4.21
C VAL A 75 6.02 -19.94 3.93
N ALA A 76 6.53 -19.71 2.73
CA ALA A 76 7.95 -19.92 2.47
C ALA A 76 8.76 -18.96 3.36
N GLY A 77 9.18 -19.44 4.53
CA GLY A 77 9.78 -18.68 5.61
C GLY A 77 9.61 -19.48 6.90
N LEU A 78 10.70 -19.71 7.63
CA LEU A 78 10.70 -20.46 8.90
C LEU A 78 9.67 -19.89 9.90
N ALA A 79 9.23 -20.79 10.80
CA ALA A 79 8.39 -20.48 11.95
C ALA A 79 8.78 -19.19 12.66
N GLY A 80 7.80 -18.31 12.89
CA GLY A 80 7.96 -17.14 13.76
C GLY A 80 8.90 -16.04 13.25
N GLY A 81 9.29 -16.06 11.97
CA GLY A 81 10.02 -14.96 11.34
C GLY A 81 9.28 -14.46 10.12
N SER A 82 9.20 -13.14 9.94
CA SER A 82 8.97 -12.60 8.59
C SER A 82 9.96 -13.29 7.65
N PRO A 83 9.56 -13.72 6.44
CA PRO A 83 10.50 -14.30 5.48
C PRO A 83 11.72 -13.37 5.38
N PRO A 84 12.95 -13.93 5.26
CA PRO A 84 14.16 -13.12 5.25
C PRO A 84 13.99 -12.05 4.17
N ARG A 85 13.95 -10.78 4.62
CA ARG A 85 13.69 -9.65 3.75
C ARG A 85 14.78 -9.64 2.69
N ALA A 86 14.38 -9.54 1.42
CA ALA A 86 15.33 -9.42 0.34
C ALA A 86 16.26 -8.23 0.64
N GLN A 87 17.56 -8.44 0.45
CA GLN A 87 18.51 -7.35 0.66
C GLN A 87 18.15 -6.20 -0.30
N PRO A 88 18.02 -4.97 0.23
CA PRO A 88 17.79 -3.81 -0.61
C PRO A 88 18.88 -3.64 -1.67
N LEU A 89 18.50 -3.10 -2.82
CA LEU A 89 19.41 -2.75 -3.89
C LEU A 89 20.15 -1.47 -3.51
N THR A 90 21.47 -1.58 -3.37
CA THR A 90 22.36 -0.44 -3.17
C THR A 90 23.14 -0.18 -4.45
N ARG A 91 23.41 1.09 -4.73
CA ARG A 91 24.21 1.49 -5.89
C ARG A 91 25.13 2.64 -5.50
N GLN A 92 26.42 2.47 -5.80
CA GLN A 92 27.46 3.45 -5.55
C GLN A 92 28.32 3.58 -6.80
N ILE A 93 28.68 4.80 -7.16
CA ILE A 93 29.55 5.11 -8.30
C ILE A 93 30.64 6.09 -7.84
N SER A 94 31.70 6.20 -8.65
CA SER A 94 32.75 7.20 -8.45
C SER A 94 32.62 8.29 -9.51
N LEU A 95 32.47 9.53 -9.07
CA LEU A 95 32.41 10.71 -9.92
C LEU A 95 33.84 11.27 -10.14
N PRO A 96 34.29 11.47 -11.38
CA PRO A 96 35.58 12.11 -11.66
C PRO A 96 35.48 13.63 -11.45
N MET A 97 36.24 14.17 -10.50
CA MET A 97 36.10 15.56 -10.05
C MET A 97 37.23 16.49 -10.51
N ASP A 98 38.17 15.99 -11.31
CA ASP A 98 39.27 16.81 -11.84
C ASP A 98 38.74 17.91 -12.76
N GLY A 99 38.97 19.16 -12.37
CA GLY A 99 38.50 20.33 -13.14
C GLY A 99 37.00 20.61 -13.02
N ILE A 100 36.27 19.87 -12.16
CA ILE A 100 34.87 20.11 -11.83
C ILE A 100 34.78 21.11 -10.68
N ILE A 101 33.90 22.09 -10.86
CA ILE A 101 33.51 23.08 -9.86
C ILE A 101 32.18 22.61 -9.26
N GLU A 102 32.11 22.51 -7.93
CA GLU A 102 30.90 22.13 -7.21
C GLU A 102 30.44 23.31 -6.35
N ILE A 103 29.18 23.74 -6.53
CA ILE A 103 28.56 24.83 -5.77
C ILE A 103 27.15 24.38 -5.37
N GLU A 104 26.89 24.26 -4.07
CA GLU A 104 25.56 23.91 -3.51
C GLU A 104 24.93 22.65 -4.16
N GLY A 105 25.75 21.66 -4.52
CA GLY A 105 25.30 20.41 -5.16
C GLY A 105 25.17 20.47 -6.69
N ALA A 106 25.33 21.64 -7.31
CA ALA A 106 25.44 21.77 -8.76
C ALA A 106 26.90 21.57 -9.22
N TYR A 107 27.07 20.88 -10.35
CA TYR A 107 28.38 20.66 -10.96
C TYR A 107 28.57 21.51 -12.21
N MET A 108 29.77 22.04 -12.39
CA MET A 108 30.10 22.92 -13.51
C MET A 108 31.53 22.69 -14.01
N VAL A 109 31.77 23.03 -15.28
CA VAL A 109 33.12 23.05 -15.89
C VAL A 109 33.43 24.42 -16.47
N SER A 110 34.71 24.81 -16.46
CA SER A 110 35.18 25.99 -17.19
C SER A 110 35.47 25.59 -18.65
N TYR A 111 34.60 26.01 -19.56
CA TYR A 111 34.67 25.69 -20.99
C TYR A 111 34.74 26.98 -21.81
N LYS A 112 35.85 27.19 -22.53
CA LYS A 112 36.10 28.35 -23.41
C LYS A 112 35.81 29.72 -22.76
N GLY A 113 36.19 29.88 -21.49
CA GLY A 113 36.03 31.14 -20.75
C GLY A 113 34.66 31.35 -20.09
N TYR A 114 33.75 30.39 -20.20
CA TYR A 114 32.44 30.40 -19.54
C TYR A 114 32.29 29.19 -18.60
N VAL A 115 31.41 29.32 -17.62
CA VAL A 115 31.05 28.22 -16.72
C VAL A 115 29.84 27.49 -17.31
N LEU A 116 29.98 26.18 -17.53
CA LEU A 116 28.96 25.34 -18.13
C LEU A 116 28.40 24.38 -17.07
N PRO A 117 27.09 24.38 -16.79
CA PRO A 117 26.50 23.41 -15.87
C PRO A 117 26.56 22.00 -16.47
N VAL A 118 26.87 21.01 -15.64
CA VAL A 118 27.02 19.62 -16.07
C VAL A 118 26.32 18.66 -15.12
N ALA A 119 25.92 17.52 -15.66
CA ALA A 119 25.45 16.38 -14.90
C ALA A 119 26.28 15.15 -15.28
N TYR A 120 26.50 14.25 -14.33
CA TYR A 120 27.26 13.02 -14.59
C TYR A 120 26.35 11.95 -15.16
N ASP A 121 26.72 11.38 -16.30
CA ASP A 121 26.05 10.25 -16.93
C ASP A 121 26.87 8.98 -16.63
N ALA A 122 26.38 8.19 -15.67
CA ALA A 122 27.05 6.99 -15.21
C ALA A 122 27.07 5.88 -16.27
N ASN A 123 26.16 5.92 -17.25
CA ASN A 123 26.14 4.96 -18.34
C ASN A 123 27.21 5.26 -19.38
N LEU A 124 27.39 6.54 -19.71
CA LEU A 124 28.48 6.98 -20.61
C LEU A 124 29.83 7.05 -19.89
N GLU A 125 29.80 7.13 -18.55
CA GLU A 125 30.93 7.43 -17.66
C GLU A 125 31.56 8.79 -18.01
N ALA A 126 30.72 9.79 -18.21
CA ALA A 126 31.13 11.11 -18.65
C ALA A 126 30.27 12.21 -18.02
N TRP A 127 30.86 13.40 -17.86
CA TRP A 127 30.09 14.61 -17.63
C TRP A 127 29.37 15.01 -18.92
N ARG A 128 28.12 15.47 -18.81
CA ARG A 128 27.29 15.95 -19.90
C ARG A 128 26.87 17.38 -19.60
N HIS A 129 26.83 18.23 -20.60
CA HIS A 129 26.22 19.56 -20.47
C HIS A 129 24.76 19.41 -20.02
N LEU A 130 24.40 20.02 -18.89
CA LEU A 130 23.03 20.01 -18.37
C LEU A 130 22.18 21.07 -19.09
N ARG A 131 21.13 20.63 -19.79
CA ARG A 131 20.17 21.50 -20.50
C ARG A 131 18.83 21.44 -19.79
N GLU A 132 18.53 22.45 -18.99
CA GLU A 132 17.35 22.49 -18.11
C GLU A 132 17.25 21.20 -17.27
N THR A 133 16.45 20.23 -17.73
CA THR A 133 16.19 18.94 -17.08
C THR A 133 16.68 17.74 -17.89
N SER A 134 17.62 17.92 -18.81
CA SER A 134 18.08 16.85 -19.72
C SER A 134 19.59 16.84 -19.95
N LEU A 135 20.12 15.65 -20.30
CA LEU A 135 21.52 15.47 -20.65
C LEU A 135 21.80 15.89 -22.10
N GLY A 136 22.62 16.93 -22.25
CA GLY A 136 23.12 17.42 -23.53
C GLY A 136 24.38 16.67 -24.00
N GLU A 137 25.27 17.39 -24.67
CA GLU A 137 26.53 16.86 -25.22
C GLU A 137 27.53 16.45 -24.12
N PRO A 138 28.28 15.35 -24.28
CA PRO A 138 29.42 15.04 -23.41
C PRO A 138 30.46 16.16 -23.37
N VAL A 139 31.05 16.31 -22.19
CA VAL A 139 32.21 17.14 -21.94
C VAL A 139 33.31 16.30 -21.30
N TRP A 140 34.53 16.43 -21.79
CA TRP A 140 35.68 15.64 -21.35
C TRP A 140 36.94 16.49 -21.33
N ARG A 141 37.98 16.02 -20.64
CA ARG A 141 39.31 16.63 -20.69
C ARG A 141 40.10 15.99 -21.83
N SER A 142 40.71 16.82 -22.67
CA SER A 142 41.71 16.41 -23.65
C SER A 142 42.97 15.87 -22.97
N ASP A 143 43.88 15.29 -23.75
CA ASP A 143 45.18 14.80 -23.33
C ASP A 143 46.05 15.86 -22.63
N ILE A 144 45.94 17.12 -23.07
CA ILE A 144 46.58 18.28 -22.41
C ILE A 144 45.75 18.88 -21.27
N GLY A 145 44.62 18.25 -20.91
CA GLY A 145 43.81 18.60 -19.75
C GLY A 145 42.80 19.73 -19.94
N GLN A 146 42.61 20.25 -21.17
CA GLN A 146 41.60 21.25 -21.50
C GLN A 146 40.22 20.63 -21.70
N TRP A 147 39.16 21.32 -21.26
CA TRP A 147 37.79 20.87 -21.47
C TRP A 147 37.33 21.00 -22.92
N GLU A 148 36.83 19.90 -23.47
CA GLU A 148 36.20 19.78 -24.78
C GLU A 148 34.73 19.40 -24.63
N LYS A 149 33.94 19.67 -25.69
CA LYS A 149 32.52 19.32 -25.79
C LYS A 149 32.21 18.86 -27.20
N GLY A 150 31.42 17.81 -27.36
CA GLY A 150 31.05 17.31 -28.69
C GLY A 150 30.02 16.19 -28.65
N SER A 151 29.86 15.47 -29.76
CA SER A 151 28.94 14.33 -29.84
C SER A 151 29.40 13.15 -28.98
N VAL A 152 28.50 12.19 -28.74
CA VAL A 152 28.84 10.92 -28.09
C VAL A 152 29.90 10.15 -28.88
N ASP A 153 29.82 10.14 -30.21
CA ASP A 153 30.82 9.48 -31.06
C ASP A 153 32.20 10.12 -30.95
N ALA A 154 32.25 11.45 -30.89
CA ALA A 154 33.49 12.19 -30.67
C ALA A 154 34.08 11.85 -29.31
N PHE A 155 33.27 11.88 -28.24
CA PHE A 155 33.72 11.47 -26.91
C PHE A 155 34.25 10.04 -26.91
N ASN A 156 33.52 9.07 -27.47
CA ASN A 156 33.95 7.66 -27.50
C ASN A 156 35.27 7.47 -28.25
N THR A 157 35.51 8.23 -29.31
CA THR A 157 36.78 8.23 -30.05
C THR A 157 37.95 8.75 -29.21
N HIS A 158 37.68 9.71 -28.32
CA HIS A 158 38.69 10.36 -27.47
C HIS A 158 38.79 9.79 -26.05
N LYS A 159 37.84 8.95 -25.61
CA LYS A 159 37.72 8.47 -24.22
C LYS A 159 38.99 7.82 -23.69
N SER A 160 39.70 7.05 -24.53
CA SER A 160 40.97 6.40 -24.16
C SER A 160 42.16 7.35 -24.01
N ARG A 161 42.04 8.59 -24.52
CA ARG A 161 43.07 9.65 -24.42
C ARG A 161 42.76 10.65 -23.30
N THR A 162 41.56 10.61 -22.73
CA THR A 162 41.22 11.42 -21.57
C THR A 162 42.10 11.01 -20.38
N PRO A 163 42.73 11.97 -19.67
CA PRO A 163 43.56 11.65 -18.52
C PRO A 163 42.78 10.88 -17.46
N THR A 164 43.41 9.86 -16.86
CA THR A 164 42.84 9.12 -15.73
C THR A 164 42.53 10.10 -14.59
N PRO A 165 41.31 10.11 -14.05
CA PRO A 165 40.95 10.97 -12.93
C PRO A 165 41.83 10.71 -11.70
N THR A 166 42.28 11.78 -11.04
CA THR A 166 43.04 11.74 -9.79
C THR A 166 42.22 12.15 -8.58
N ARG A 167 41.16 12.95 -8.79
CA ARG A 167 40.15 13.27 -7.78
C ARG A 167 38.87 12.51 -8.08
N LEU A 168 38.48 11.64 -7.15
CA LEU A 168 37.22 10.90 -7.20
C LEU A 168 36.33 11.29 -6.02
N LYS A 169 35.03 11.44 -6.28
CA LYS A 169 34.00 11.60 -5.25
C LYS A 169 33.06 10.40 -5.30
N SER A 170 32.89 9.73 -4.18
CA SER A 170 31.90 8.66 -4.07
C SER A 170 30.50 9.25 -4.08
N PHE A 171 29.61 8.68 -4.90
CA PHE A 171 28.19 9.00 -4.90
C PHE A 171 27.38 7.73 -4.63
N THR A 172 26.52 7.78 -3.62
CA THR A 172 25.65 6.67 -3.24
C THR A 172 24.21 7.03 -3.56
N PHE A 173 23.56 6.22 -4.38
CA PHE A 173 22.15 6.39 -4.72
C PHE A 173 21.27 6.02 -3.52
N PRO A 174 20.06 6.62 -3.40
CA PRO A 174 19.06 6.18 -2.45
C PRO A 174 18.77 4.69 -2.62
N THR A 175 18.72 3.95 -1.52
CA THR A 175 18.51 2.50 -1.54
C THR A 175 17.12 2.17 -2.09
N LEU A 176 17.02 1.12 -2.92
CA LEU A 176 15.76 0.66 -3.50
C LEU A 176 15.36 -0.72 -2.96
N PRO A 177 14.07 -1.03 -2.85
CA PRO A 177 13.64 -2.36 -2.45
C PRO A 177 13.84 -3.33 -3.63
N LYS A 178 14.25 -4.56 -3.34
CA LYS A 178 14.28 -5.63 -4.34
C LYS A 178 12.87 -6.21 -4.46
N VAL A 179 12.36 -6.33 -5.69
CA VAL A 179 11.10 -7.04 -5.96
C VAL A 179 11.26 -8.52 -5.52
N PRO A 180 10.37 -9.02 -4.66
CA PRO A 180 10.50 -10.37 -4.11
C PRO A 180 10.22 -11.45 -5.16
N GLU A 181 11.08 -12.47 -5.19
CA GLU A 181 10.95 -13.62 -6.10
C GLU A 181 9.76 -14.52 -5.77
N ASN A 182 9.29 -14.46 -4.51
CA ASN A 182 8.12 -15.20 -4.03
C ASN A 182 6.81 -14.40 -4.12
N ALA A 183 6.78 -13.28 -4.84
CA ALA A 183 5.53 -12.54 -5.07
C ALA A 183 4.53 -13.38 -5.86
N VAL A 184 3.32 -13.52 -5.32
CA VAL A 184 2.21 -14.25 -5.95
C VAL A 184 0.98 -13.35 -6.11
N ALA A 185 0.06 -13.72 -7.00
CA ALA A 185 -1.16 -12.96 -7.21
C ALA A 185 -1.94 -12.76 -5.89
N ILE A 186 -2.44 -11.56 -5.64
CA ILE A 186 -3.29 -11.28 -4.49
C ILE A 186 -4.65 -11.99 -4.62
N PRO A 187 -5.36 -12.23 -3.51
CA PRO A 187 -6.76 -12.65 -3.58
C PRO A 187 -7.58 -11.67 -4.41
N THR A 188 -8.47 -12.19 -5.27
CA THR A 188 -9.23 -11.36 -6.22
C THR A 188 -10.45 -10.66 -5.57
N ASN A 189 -10.35 -10.24 -4.31
CA ASN A 189 -11.40 -9.48 -3.62
C ASN A 189 -11.17 -7.98 -3.70
N ILE A 190 -12.27 -7.22 -3.82
CA ILE A 190 -12.31 -5.80 -3.52
C ILE A 190 -13.27 -5.59 -2.35
N HIS A 191 -12.82 -4.92 -1.31
CA HIS A 191 -13.54 -4.71 -0.07
C HIS A 191 -13.90 -3.24 0.09
N TYR A 192 -15.20 -2.95 0.14
CA TYR A 192 -15.76 -1.65 0.49
C TYR A 192 -16.43 -1.75 1.86
N ILE A 193 -16.33 -0.70 2.69
CA ILE A 193 -16.95 -0.68 4.03
C ILE A 193 -17.91 0.49 4.13
N TRP A 194 -19.13 0.24 4.59
CA TRP A 194 -20.08 1.29 4.94
C TRP A 194 -20.71 1.03 6.30
N ILE A 195 -20.53 2.01 7.20
CA ILE A 195 -20.98 1.96 8.58
C ILE A 195 -21.78 3.22 8.84
N GLY A 196 -22.92 3.08 9.52
CA GLY A 196 -23.65 4.23 10.03
C GLY A 196 -25.16 4.06 10.01
N THR A 197 -25.84 5.20 9.99
CA THR A 197 -27.30 5.31 10.17
C THR A 197 -28.03 5.79 8.91
N ARG A 198 -27.31 6.01 7.81
CA ARG A 198 -27.83 6.47 6.52
C ARG A 198 -27.31 5.60 5.38
N ALA A 199 -28.07 5.55 4.29
CA ALA A 199 -27.62 4.92 3.05
C ALA A 199 -26.50 5.75 2.41
N PRO A 200 -25.55 5.13 1.69
CA PRO A 200 -24.59 5.87 0.89
C PRO A 200 -25.30 6.65 -0.21
N GLU A 201 -24.76 7.80 -0.58
CA GLU A 201 -25.27 8.57 -1.70
C GLU A 201 -25.20 7.79 -3.01
N LEU A 202 -26.12 8.09 -3.94
CA LEU A 202 -26.23 7.34 -5.20
C LEU A 202 -24.96 7.38 -6.05
N HIS A 203 -24.21 8.48 -5.98
CA HIS A 203 -22.96 8.62 -6.74
C HIS A 203 -21.88 7.64 -6.25
N LEU A 204 -21.83 7.34 -4.94
CA LEU A 204 -20.91 6.35 -4.37
C LEU A 204 -21.21 4.93 -4.89
N ILE A 205 -22.49 4.56 -4.96
CA ILE A 205 -22.89 3.26 -5.54
C ILE A 205 -22.58 3.20 -7.04
N SER A 206 -22.69 4.34 -7.73
CA SER A 206 -22.33 4.46 -9.15
C SER A 206 -20.81 4.32 -9.38
N ASN A 207 -19.98 4.80 -8.45
CA ASN A 207 -18.54 4.57 -8.46
C ASN A 207 -18.22 3.08 -8.29
N ILE A 208 -18.88 2.38 -7.35
CA ILE A 208 -18.74 0.93 -7.20
C ILE A 208 -19.15 0.19 -8.49
N ALA A 209 -20.26 0.59 -9.13
CA ALA A 209 -20.69 0.00 -10.40
C ALA A 209 -19.63 0.19 -11.50
N THR A 210 -19.01 1.37 -11.56
CA THR A 210 -17.88 1.63 -12.47
C THR A 210 -16.70 0.73 -12.15
N ASN A 211 -16.33 0.61 -10.88
CA ASN A 211 -15.23 -0.25 -10.43
C ASN A 211 -15.47 -1.73 -10.73
N LEU A 212 -16.71 -2.23 -10.63
CA LEU A 212 -17.07 -3.59 -11.03
C LEU A 212 -16.76 -3.85 -12.51
N THR A 213 -17.14 -2.93 -13.40
CA THR A 213 -16.84 -3.07 -14.84
C THR A 213 -15.34 -3.03 -15.14
N ARG A 214 -14.58 -2.31 -14.32
CA ARG A 214 -13.13 -2.10 -14.44
C ARG A 214 -12.29 -3.11 -13.65
N SER A 215 -12.91 -4.07 -12.99
CA SER A 215 -12.20 -5.11 -12.22
C SER A 215 -12.65 -6.51 -12.63
N PRO A 216 -12.60 -6.86 -13.93
CA PRO A 216 -12.99 -8.19 -14.37
C PRO A 216 -12.17 -9.28 -13.65
N GLY A 217 -12.85 -10.32 -13.18
CA GLY A 217 -12.24 -11.40 -12.40
C GLY A 217 -12.09 -11.12 -10.91
N PHE A 218 -12.37 -9.89 -10.45
CA PHE A 218 -12.54 -9.61 -9.02
C PHE A 218 -14.00 -9.83 -8.61
N ILE A 219 -14.20 -10.12 -7.32
CA ILE A 219 -15.55 -10.01 -6.72
C ILE A 219 -15.45 -8.89 -5.70
N SER A 220 -16.35 -7.93 -5.82
CA SER A 220 -16.46 -6.79 -4.91
C SER A 220 -17.50 -7.08 -3.85
N THR A 221 -17.17 -6.75 -2.60
CA THR A 221 -18.06 -6.88 -1.45
C THR A 221 -18.20 -5.54 -0.75
N LEU A 222 -19.44 -5.09 -0.54
CA LEU A 222 -19.80 -4.01 0.35
C LEU A 222 -20.18 -4.59 1.71
N HIS A 223 -19.30 -4.38 2.68
CA HIS A 223 -19.45 -4.82 4.07
C HIS A 223 -20.22 -3.75 4.85
N LEU A 224 -21.40 -4.12 5.37
CA LEU A 224 -22.32 -3.20 6.03
C LEU A 224 -22.40 -3.44 7.54
N ASP A 225 -22.25 -2.37 8.31
CA ASP A 225 -22.67 -2.32 9.71
C ASP A 225 -23.71 -1.20 9.89
N VAL A 226 -24.97 -1.59 9.68
CA VAL A 226 -26.15 -0.71 9.68
C VAL A 226 -27.34 -1.45 10.30
N SER A 227 -28.44 -0.74 10.59
CA SER A 227 -29.67 -1.36 11.08
C SER A 227 -30.26 -2.35 10.05
N ALA A 228 -31.00 -3.37 10.52
CA ALA A 228 -31.59 -4.37 9.62
C ALA A 228 -32.52 -3.77 8.53
N PRO A 229 -33.39 -2.77 8.82
CA PRO A 229 -34.17 -2.11 7.77
C PRO A 229 -33.28 -1.37 6.76
N LEU A 230 -32.24 -0.67 7.23
CA LEU A 230 -31.33 0.05 6.35
C LEU A 230 -30.50 -0.90 5.48
N PHE A 231 -30.13 -2.06 6.00
CA PHE A 231 -29.44 -3.10 5.25
C PHE A 231 -30.25 -3.54 4.02
N GLU A 232 -31.54 -3.86 4.19
CA GLU A 232 -32.39 -4.28 3.06
C GLU A 232 -32.56 -3.16 2.03
N THR A 233 -32.70 -1.91 2.49
CA THR A 233 -32.75 -0.73 1.59
C THR A 233 -31.47 -0.58 0.77
N ILE A 234 -30.29 -0.64 1.40
CA ILE A 234 -29.01 -0.51 0.71
C ILE A 234 -28.81 -1.70 -0.25
N LYS A 235 -29.15 -2.92 0.19
CA LYS A 235 -29.04 -4.13 -0.63
C LYS A 235 -29.90 -4.03 -1.89
N GLN A 236 -31.14 -3.57 -1.78
CA GLN A 236 -32.01 -3.35 -2.95
C GLN A 236 -31.39 -2.32 -3.90
N LEU A 237 -30.93 -1.19 -3.36
CA LEU A 237 -30.35 -0.13 -4.16
C LEU A 237 -29.07 -0.58 -4.89
N CYS A 238 -28.21 -1.35 -4.23
CA CYS A 238 -27.03 -1.95 -4.84
C CYS A 238 -27.39 -2.99 -5.92
N ASN A 239 -28.42 -3.81 -5.72
CA ASN A 239 -28.87 -4.78 -6.73
C ASN A 239 -29.35 -4.08 -8.01
N GLU A 240 -30.00 -2.92 -7.88
CA GLU A 240 -30.49 -2.12 -9.01
C GLU A 240 -29.35 -1.38 -9.75
N ARG A 241 -28.37 -0.86 -9.02
CA ARG A 241 -27.35 0.08 -9.57
C ARG A 241 -25.98 -0.53 -9.83
N ALA A 242 -25.60 -1.54 -9.06
CA ALA A 242 -24.31 -2.21 -9.14
C ALA A 242 -24.50 -3.74 -9.20
N PRO A 243 -25.19 -4.26 -10.23
CA PRO A 243 -25.45 -5.69 -10.35
C PRO A 243 -24.11 -6.47 -10.38
N GLY A 244 -23.95 -7.41 -9.45
CA GLY A 244 -22.71 -8.16 -9.24
C GLY A 244 -21.93 -7.75 -7.99
N LEU A 245 -22.30 -6.64 -7.33
CA LEU A 245 -21.81 -6.32 -5.98
C LEU A 245 -22.38 -7.31 -4.96
N ILE A 246 -21.53 -7.91 -4.14
CA ILE A 246 -21.98 -8.66 -2.96
C ILE A 246 -22.23 -7.65 -1.85
N VAL A 247 -23.43 -7.66 -1.28
CA VAL A 247 -23.77 -6.86 -0.09
C VAL A 247 -23.86 -7.79 1.11
N SER A 248 -23.01 -7.56 2.11
CA SER A 248 -22.83 -8.44 3.26
C SER A 248 -23.06 -7.70 4.58
N LYS A 249 -23.72 -8.35 5.54
CA LYS A 249 -23.78 -7.86 6.93
C LYS A 249 -22.48 -8.20 7.61
N LEU A 250 -21.73 -7.20 8.03
CA LEU A 250 -20.42 -7.39 8.66
C LEU A 250 -20.53 -8.34 9.86
N GLN A 251 -21.58 -8.25 10.66
CA GLN A 251 -21.73 -9.08 11.87
C GLN A 251 -21.92 -10.58 11.59
N ASP A 252 -22.39 -10.93 10.39
CA ASP A 252 -22.67 -12.31 9.98
C ASP A 252 -21.43 -12.96 9.33
N GLU A 253 -20.36 -12.21 9.12
CA GLU A 253 -19.15 -12.70 8.47
C GLU A 253 -18.22 -13.45 9.44
N PRO A 254 -17.52 -14.51 8.98
CA PRO A 254 -16.51 -15.20 9.78
C PRO A 254 -15.42 -14.26 10.31
N PHE A 255 -15.06 -13.23 9.53
CA PHE A 255 -14.15 -12.17 9.95
C PHE A 255 -14.57 -11.54 11.28
N TYR A 256 -15.86 -11.24 11.43
CA TYR A 256 -16.34 -10.46 12.56
C TYR A 256 -16.25 -11.22 13.89
N ALA A 257 -16.35 -12.55 13.84
CA ALA A 257 -16.10 -13.40 15.01
C ALA A 257 -14.66 -13.23 15.52
N VAL A 258 -13.67 -13.19 14.62
CA VAL A 258 -12.26 -12.97 14.94
C VAL A 258 -12.00 -11.52 15.35
N PHE A 259 -12.59 -10.57 14.63
CA PHE A 259 -12.42 -9.14 14.90
C PHE A 259 -12.90 -8.77 16.30
N LYS A 260 -14.05 -9.28 16.74
CA LYS A 260 -14.62 -9.00 18.08
C LYS A 260 -13.71 -9.41 19.23
N THR A 261 -12.81 -10.36 19.03
CA THR A 261 -11.84 -10.79 20.05
C THR A 261 -10.50 -10.08 19.93
N SER A 262 -10.34 -9.17 18.96
CA SER A 262 -9.10 -8.42 18.74
C SER A 262 -9.03 -7.15 19.62
N PRO A 263 -7.82 -6.61 19.88
CA PRO A 263 -7.67 -5.35 20.62
C PRO A 263 -8.38 -4.15 19.99
N ASN A 264 -8.61 -4.15 18.68
CA ASN A 264 -9.29 -3.05 17.97
C ASN A 264 -10.82 -3.08 18.12
N ALA A 265 -11.40 -4.17 18.64
CA ALA A 265 -12.83 -4.29 18.85
C ALA A 265 -13.38 -3.23 19.84
N GLU A 266 -12.62 -2.92 20.90
CA GLU A 266 -13.02 -1.92 21.89
C GLU A 266 -13.15 -0.53 21.25
N GLN A 267 -12.16 -0.15 20.44
CA GLN A 267 -12.17 1.12 19.71
C GLN A 267 -13.37 1.20 18.76
N TYR A 268 -13.63 0.13 18.03
CA TYR A 268 -14.76 0.04 17.11
C TYR A 268 -16.12 0.20 17.82
N ALA A 269 -16.31 -0.53 18.92
CA ALA A 269 -17.53 -0.46 19.72
C ALA A 269 -17.73 0.95 20.30
N LEU A 270 -16.68 1.55 20.87
CA LEU A 270 -16.74 2.90 21.42
C LEU A 270 -17.15 3.93 20.38
N ILE A 271 -16.56 3.89 19.17
CA ILE A 271 -16.93 4.81 18.09
C ILE A 271 -18.40 4.63 17.69
N LYS A 272 -18.86 3.38 17.54
CA LYS A 272 -20.23 3.08 17.13
C LYS A 272 -21.29 3.52 18.14
N GLU A 273 -21.00 3.36 19.42
CA GLU A 273 -21.92 3.70 20.52
C GLU A 273 -21.88 5.19 20.87
N SER A 274 -20.82 5.89 20.45
CA SER A 274 -20.66 7.32 20.72
C SER A 274 -21.62 8.19 19.90
N ALA A 275 -22.07 9.28 20.52
CA ALA A 275 -22.84 10.32 19.83
C ALA A 275 -22.03 11.12 18.80
N SER A 276 -20.70 10.95 18.74
CA SER A 276 -19.81 11.67 17.81
C SER A 276 -19.93 11.18 16.36
N GLN A 277 -20.54 10.00 16.13
CA GLN A 277 -20.82 9.42 14.81
C GLN A 277 -19.61 9.41 13.86
N LEU A 278 -18.41 9.14 14.40
CA LEU A 278 -17.17 9.07 13.63
C LEU A 278 -17.07 7.79 12.79
N TYR A 279 -18.08 7.51 11.98
CA TYR A 279 -18.17 6.27 11.19
C TYR A 279 -17.02 6.11 10.19
N ALA A 280 -16.45 7.20 9.67
CA ALA A 280 -15.22 7.15 8.87
C ALA A 280 -14.05 6.53 9.66
N SER A 281 -13.93 6.84 10.95
CA SER A 281 -12.92 6.23 11.83
C SER A 281 -13.25 4.77 12.10
N ALA A 282 -14.53 4.41 12.23
CA ALA A 282 -14.94 3.01 12.34
C ALA A 282 -14.53 2.20 11.08
N CYS A 283 -14.61 2.79 9.89
CA CYS A 283 -14.07 2.18 8.66
C CYS A 283 -12.54 2.01 8.71
N ASP A 284 -11.80 3.01 9.21
CA ASP A 284 -10.34 2.90 9.44
C ASP A 284 -9.99 1.73 10.37
N VAL A 285 -10.75 1.56 11.45
CA VAL A 285 -10.52 0.49 12.43
C VAL A 285 -10.75 -0.90 11.84
N VAL A 286 -11.68 -1.03 10.89
CA VAL A 286 -12.02 -2.32 10.28
C VAL A 286 -11.18 -2.63 9.04
N ARG A 287 -10.78 -1.63 8.25
CA ARG A 287 -10.16 -1.86 6.92
C ARG A 287 -8.89 -2.70 6.99
N PHE A 288 -8.02 -2.46 7.97
CA PHE A 288 -6.77 -3.21 8.09
C PHE A 288 -7.00 -4.64 8.60
N PRO A 289 -7.74 -4.90 9.69
CA PRO A 289 -8.07 -6.27 10.10
C PRO A 289 -8.86 -7.05 9.04
N LEU A 290 -9.84 -6.43 8.37
CA LEU A 290 -10.65 -7.06 7.33
C LEU A 290 -9.79 -7.53 6.17
N THR A 291 -8.93 -6.64 5.67
CA THR A 291 -8.05 -6.95 4.54
C THR A 291 -6.90 -7.86 4.97
N ASN A 292 -6.47 -7.82 6.23
CA ASN A 292 -5.53 -8.79 6.77
C ASN A 292 -6.14 -10.19 6.81
N TYR A 293 -7.42 -10.30 7.17
CA TYR A 293 -8.14 -11.55 7.13
C TYR A 293 -8.25 -11.99 5.65
N TYR A 294 -9.04 -11.29 4.82
CA TYR A 294 -9.40 -11.72 3.46
C TYR A 294 -8.27 -11.66 2.42
N GLY A 295 -7.35 -10.72 2.55
CA GLY A 295 -6.45 -10.27 1.48
C GLY A 295 -7.20 -9.74 0.26
N GLY A 296 -6.47 -9.24 -0.72
CA GLY A 296 -7.04 -8.56 -1.88
C GLY A 296 -6.91 -7.06 -1.74
N ILE A 297 -7.88 -6.31 -2.26
CA ILE A 297 -7.87 -4.85 -2.35
C ILE A 297 -8.87 -4.28 -1.35
N TYR A 298 -8.44 -3.35 -0.51
CA TYR A 298 -9.35 -2.43 0.17
C TYR A 298 -9.56 -1.20 -0.71
N MET A 299 -10.77 -0.64 -0.73
CA MET A 299 -11.10 0.57 -1.47
C MET A 299 -12.23 1.36 -0.79
N ASP A 300 -12.05 2.68 -0.61
CA ASP A 300 -13.12 3.56 -0.18
C ASP A 300 -14.20 3.68 -1.29
N LEU A 301 -15.44 4.01 -0.93
CA LEU A 301 -16.57 4.00 -1.87
C LEU A 301 -16.48 5.10 -2.94
N ASP A 302 -15.74 6.17 -2.66
CA ASP A 302 -15.54 7.31 -3.54
C ASP A 302 -14.31 7.19 -4.44
N ASP A 303 -13.48 6.17 -4.23
CA ASP A 303 -12.33 5.87 -5.09
C ASP A 303 -12.79 5.25 -6.44
N VAL A 304 -12.09 5.59 -7.51
CA VAL A 304 -12.43 5.15 -8.87
C VAL A 304 -11.20 4.56 -9.57
N ILE A 305 -11.28 3.29 -9.96
CA ILE A 305 -10.30 2.63 -10.82
C ILE A 305 -10.36 3.30 -12.19
N LYS A 306 -9.25 3.80 -12.75
CA LYS A 306 -9.25 4.53 -14.03
C LYS A 306 -9.15 3.61 -15.24
N GLY A 307 -8.31 2.57 -15.13
CA GLY A 307 -8.12 1.53 -16.14
C GLY A 307 -8.91 0.26 -15.85
N SER A 308 -8.45 -0.87 -16.39
CA SER A 308 -8.94 -2.20 -16.01
C SER A 308 -7.91 -2.89 -15.13
N LEU A 309 -8.33 -3.48 -14.02
CA LEU A 309 -7.46 -4.34 -13.21
C LEU A 309 -7.14 -5.64 -13.96
N ASN A 310 -5.93 -6.15 -13.73
CA ASN A 310 -5.55 -7.50 -14.11
C ASN A 310 -5.09 -8.27 -12.86
N ALA A 311 -5.92 -9.23 -12.42
CA ALA A 311 -5.65 -10.04 -11.23
C ALA A 311 -4.33 -10.81 -11.30
N ALA A 312 -3.90 -11.25 -12.49
CA ALA A 312 -2.67 -12.01 -12.65
C ALA A 312 -1.40 -11.16 -12.48
N GLU A 313 -1.53 -9.85 -12.64
CA GLU A 313 -0.42 -8.88 -12.59
C GLU A 313 -0.30 -8.18 -11.23
N LEU A 314 -1.35 -8.18 -10.41
CA LEU A 314 -1.31 -7.69 -9.04
C LEU A 314 -0.72 -8.76 -8.12
N LYS A 315 0.60 -8.69 -7.92
CA LYS A 315 1.35 -9.66 -7.12
C LYS A 315 1.95 -9.00 -5.87
N ALA A 316 1.87 -9.70 -4.76
CA ALA A 316 2.44 -9.28 -3.48
C ALA A 316 3.12 -10.47 -2.81
N ALA A 317 4.27 -10.24 -2.19
CA ALA A 317 4.81 -11.16 -1.20
C ALA A 317 3.96 -11.14 0.10
N PRO A 318 4.14 -12.10 1.02
CA PRO A 318 3.32 -12.20 2.23
C PRO A 318 3.30 -10.95 3.13
N ASP A 319 4.36 -10.14 3.11
CA ASP A 319 4.50 -8.92 3.91
C ASP A 319 4.35 -7.63 3.09
N ASP A 320 4.10 -7.73 1.77
CA ASP A 320 3.97 -6.57 0.88
C ASP A 320 2.60 -5.90 1.00
N LEU A 321 2.64 -4.57 1.00
CA LEU A 321 1.48 -3.70 0.83
C LEU A 321 1.63 -2.96 -0.49
N LEU A 322 0.69 -3.18 -1.42
CA LEU A 322 0.64 -2.50 -2.71
C LEU A 322 -0.18 -1.22 -2.56
N LEU A 323 0.37 -0.09 -2.98
CA LEU A 323 -0.15 1.24 -2.66
C LEU A 323 -0.46 2.07 -3.91
N GLY A 324 -1.16 3.19 -3.68
CA GLY A 324 -1.36 4.26 -4.65
C GLY A 324 -0.22 5.27 -4.68
N ASN A 325 -0.47 6.39 -5.36
CA ASN A 325 0.48 7.51 -5.41
C ASN A 325 0.49 8.28 -4.08
N LEU A 326 1.54 9.09 -3.89
CA LEU A 326 1.58 10.07 -2.81
C LEU A 326 0.49 11.14 -3.04
N VAL A 327 -0.22 11.49 -1.98
CA VAL A 327 -1.21 12.56 -1.98
C VAL A 327 -0.72 13.73 -1.14
N THR A 328 -1.16 14.94 -1.50
CA THR A 328 -0.93 16.16 -0.72
C THR A 328 -2.28 16.78 -0.37
N LEU A 329 -2.56 16.91 0.91
CA LEU A 329 -3.77 17.56 1.42
C LEU A 329 -3.35 18.80 2.21
N ALA A 330 -3.31 19.95 1.52
CA ALA A 330 -2.79 21.20 2.08
C ALA A 330 -3.59 21.68 3.30
N ASP A 331 -4.92 21.47 3.29
CA ASP A 331 -5.83 21.91 4.37
C ASP A 331 -5.51 21.28 5.74
N ILE A 332 -4.79 20.15 5.75
CA ILE A 332 -4.43 19.40 6.95
C ILE A 332 -2.95 19.05 7.01
N ASN A 333 -2.12 19.77 6.24
CA ASN A 333 -0.67 19.63 6.18
C ASN A 333 -0.18 18.17 6.03
N PHE A 334 -0.88 17.38 5.21
CA PHE A 334 -0.55 15.97 4.99
C PHE A 334 0.14 15.76 3.65
N HIS A 335 1.25 15.02 3.66
CA HIS A 335 1.91 14.51 2.46
C HIS A 335 2.39 13.07 2.72
N GLY A 336 1.91 12.12 1.94
CA GLY A 336 2.22 10.71 2.13
C GLY A 336 1.29 9.80 1.33
N TYR A 337 1.35 8.50 1.60
CA TYR A 337 0.42 7.53 1.04
C TYR A 337 -0.96 7.70 1.68
N ASN A 338 -2.03 7.69 0.88
CA ASN A 338 -3.37 7.60 1.43
C ASN A 338 -3.61 6.19 2.04
N SER A 339 -4.73 6.02 2.75
CA SER A 339 -5.21 4.72 3.23
C SER A 339 -6.55 4.31 2.60
N SER A 340 -6.98 5.02 1.55
CA SER A 340 -8.28 4.82 0.90
C SER A 340 -8.28 3.59 0.00
N HIS A 341 -7.13 3.22 -0.55
CA HIS A 341 -6.95 1.95 -1.23
C HIS A 341 -5.57 1.35 -1.01
N PHE A 342 -5.52 0.04 -0.91
CA PHE A 342 -4.29 -0.74 -0.86
C PHE A 342 -4.59 -2.19 -1.17
N ALA A 343 -3.56 -2.98 -1.48
CA ALA A 343 -3.71 -4.40 -1.67
C ALA A 343 -2.64 -5.23 -0.96
N THR A 344 -3.00 -6.45 -0.57
CA THR A 344 -2.12 -7.32 0.20
C THR A 344 -2.48 -8.80 0.05
N GLN A 345 -1.53 -9.66 0.42
CA GLN A 345 -1.84 -11.03 0.84
C GLN A 345 -2.60 -11.05 2.18
N PRO A 346 -3.37 -12.11 2.46
CA PRO A 346 -3.91 -12.34 3.81
C PRO A 346 -2.76 -12.61 4.81
N ASN A 347 -3.04 -12.40 6.09
CA ASN A 347 -2.10 -12.57 7.21
C ASN A 347 -0.80 -11.75 7.03
N ASN A 348 -0.90 -10.57 6.45
CA ASN A 348 0.24 -9.67 6.29
C ASN A 348 0.64 -9.07 7.66
N PRO A 349 1.86 -9.35 8.16
CA PRO A 349 2.31 -8.85 9.45
C PRO A 349 2.36 -7.32 9.54
N LEU A 350 2.49 -6.62 8.41
CA LEU A 350 2.42 -5.16 8.37
C LEU A 350 1.03 -4.65 8.74
N LEU A 351 -0.05 -5.29 8.27
CA LEU A 351 -1.41 -4.91 8.66
C LEU A 351 -1.70 -5.19 10.13
N THR A 352 -1.10 -6.24 10.69
CA THR A 352 -1.11 -6.50 12.13
C THR A 352 -0.37 -5.39 12.90
N ALA A 353 0.79 -4.94 12.42
CA ALA A 353 1.55 -3.84 13.02
C ALA A 353 0.77 -2.51 12.98
N ILE A 354 0.12 -2.21 11.86
CA ILE A 354 -0.79 -1.07 11.71
C ILE A 354 -1.93 -1.14 12.74
N SER A 355 -2.61 -2.29 12.83
CA SER A 355 -3.73 -2.47 13.76
C SER A 355 -3.28 -2.35 15.23
N THR A 356 -2.09 -2.87 15.55
CA THR A 356 -1.48 -2.76 16.89
C THR A 356 -1.16 -1.31 17.24
N GLU A 357 -0.52 -0.58 16.32
CA GLU A 357 -0.22 0.84 16.53
C GLU A 357 -1.50 1.67 16.68
N MET A 358 -2.55 1.35 15.91
CA MET A 358 -3.86 1.97 16.04
C MET A 358 -4.47 1.74 17.43
N HIS A 359 -4.39 0.52 17.93
CA HIS A 359 -4.84 0.21 19.30
C HIS A 359 -4.03 1.00 20.34
N ASN A 360 -2.71 1.07 20.21
CA ASN A 360 -1.87 1.85 21.14
C ASN A 360 -2.26 3.34 21.15
N ARG A 361 -2.46 3.93 19.97
CA ARG A 361 -2.91 5.32 19.82
C ARG A 361 -4.30 5.52 20.38
N PHE A 362 -5.21 4.57 20.16
CA PHE A 362 -6.55 4.58 20.76
C PHE A 362 -6.50 4.58 22.29
N MET A 363 -5.74 3.67 22.89
CA MET A 363 -5.63 3.56 24.35
C MET A 363 -5.12 4.86 24.98
N ALA A 364 -4.18 5.54 24.32
CA ALA A 364 -3.65 6.82 24.75
C ALA A 364 -4.59 8.02 24.48
N ASN A 365 -5.63 7.88 23.64
CA ASN A 365 -6.45 8.98 23.14
C ASN A 365 -7.97 8.67 23.15
N LYS A 366 -8.45 7.79 24.04
CA LYS A 366 -9.87 7.36 24.08
C LYS A 366 -10.87 8.51 24.05
N THR A 367 -10.57 9.61 24.74
CA THR A 367 -11.45 10.79 24.83
C THR A 367 -11.61 11.54 23.52
N PHE A 368 -10.71 11.37 22.54
CA PHE A 368 -10.85 11.99 21.21
C PHE A 368 -12.11 11.49 20.51
N TYR A 369 -12.39 10.20 20.57
CA TYR A 369 -13.51 9.55 19.90
C TYR A 369 -14.87 9.88 20.51
N LEU A 370 -14.89 10.47 21.71
CA LEU A 370 -16.10 10.94 22.37
C LEU A 370 -16.47 12.37 21.95
N LYS A 371 -15.55 13.09 21.30
CA LYS A 371 -15.80 14.48 20.86
C LYS A 371 -16.49 14.47 19.50
N PRO A 372 -17.55 15.29 19.30
CA PRO A 372 -18.13 15.46 17.99
C PRO A 372 -17.09 16.03 17.03
N ARG A 373 -17.24 15.70 15.76
CA ARG A 373 -16.40 16.26 14.72
C ARG A 373 -16.65 17.76 14.57
N PRO A 374 -15.62 18.61 14.45
CA PRO A 374 -15.82 20.02 14.17
C PRO A 374 -16.41 20.21 12.76
N THR A 375 -17.30 21.17 12.64
CA THR A 375 -17.86 21.66 11.37
C THR A 375 -17.29 23.04 11.07
N LEU A 376 -17.03 23.31 9.80
CA LEU A 376 -16.55 24.63 9.37
C LEU A 376 -17.74 25.46 8.88
N ASP A 377 -18.09 26.51 9.61
CA ASP A 377 -19.09 27.48 9.18
C ASP A 377 -18.39 28.61 8.41
N GLU A 378 -18.56 28.63 7.09
CA GLU A 378 -17.95 29.65 6.22
C GLU A 378 -18.59 31.04 6.37
N GLN A 379 -19.71 31.15 7.08
CA GLN A 379 -20.40 32.43 7.32
C GLN A 379 -19.84 33.21 8.52
N LEU A 380 -18.88 32.63 9.24
CA LEU A 380 -18.19 33.30 10.35
C LEU A 380 -17.43 34.55 9.90
N SER A 381 -17.26 35.51 10.83
CA SER A 381 -16.39 36.67 10.58
C SER A 381 -14.96 36.23 10.29
N SER A 382 -14.18 37.02 9.54
CA SER A 382 -12.83 36.60 9.08
C SER A 382 -11.92 36.09 10.21
N GLN A 383 -11.96 36.71 11.39
CA GLN A 383 -11.17 36.28 12.55
C GLN A 383 -11.69 34.97 13.16
N ALA A 384 -13.02 34.82 13.28
CA ALA A 384 -13.63 33.60 13.80
C ALA A 384 -13.46 32.42 12.83
N LEU A 385 -13.54 32.68 11.52
CA LEU A 385 -13.30 31.71 10.47
C LEU A 385 -11.85 31.22 10.47
N GLU A 386 -10.88 32.11 10.67
CA GLU A 386 -9.47 31.71 10.79
C GLU A 386 -9.24 30.79 11.98
N GLN A 387 -9.84 31.10 13.13
CA GLN A 387 -9.75 30.24 14.32
C GLN A 387 -10.44 28.89 14.09
N ALA A 388 -11.63 28.87 13.51
CA ALA A 388 -12.36 27.64 13.18
C ALA A 388 -11.55 26.76 12.20
N ARG A 389 -10.88 27.36 11.22
CA ARG A 389 -9.98 26.63 10.29
C ARG A 389 -8.80 25.99 11.03
N LYS A 390 -8.19 26.67 11.99
CA LYS A 390 -7.08 26.11 12.80
C LYS A 390 -7.55 24.93 13.65
N GLU A 391 -8.72 25.05 14.28
CA GLU A 391 -9.30 23.96 15.10
C GLU A 391 -9.69 22.76 14.24
N TYR A 392 -10.30 23.01 13.08
CA TYR A 392 -10.63 22.01 12.08
C TYR A 392 -9.37 21.28 11.60
N GLN A 393 -8.33 22.01 11.20
CA GLN A 393 -7.04 21.44 10.79
C GLN A 393 -6.43 20.57 11.90
N ALA A 394 -6.31 21.10 13.12
CA ALA A 394 -5.71 20.37 14.25
C ALA A 394 -6.48 19.10 14.61
N TYR A 395 -7.81 19.12 14.47
CA TYR A 395 -8.64 17.93 14.64
C TYR A 395 -8.30 16.86 13.59
N PHE A 396 -8.22 17.22 12.31
CA PHE A 396 -7.93 16.25 11.25
C PHE A 396 -6.49 15.76 11.24
N GLU A 397 -5.53 16.59 11.59
CA GLU A 397 -4.16 16.15 11.84
C GLU A 397 -4.13 15.08 12.95
N THR A 398 -4.90 15.29 14.03
CA THR A 398 -5.04 14.31 15.10
C THR A 398 -5.75 13.04 14.61
N TYR A 399 -6.87 13.17 13.90
CA TYR A 399 -7.61 12.04 13.32
C TYR A 399 -6.71 11.18 12.42
N PHE A 400 -5.98 11.81 11.49
CA PHE A 400 -5.07 11.14 10.55
C PHE A 400 -3.98 10.38 11.29
N ARG A 401 -3.47 10.96 12.38
CA ARG A 401 -2.51 10.29 13.26
C ARG A 401 -3.13 9.12 14.01
N LEU A 402 -4.39 9.19 14.43
CA LEU A 402 -4.98 8.16 15.29
C LEU A 402 -5.47 6.92 14.54
N THR A 403 -6.11 7.08 13.38
CA THR A 403 -6.64 5.95 12.59
C THR A 403 -6.38 6.05 11.09
N GLY A 404 -6.11 7.26 10.58
CA GLY A 404 -6.05 7.53 9.15
C GLY A 404 -4.64 7.40 8.51
N PRO A 405 -4.41 8.11 7.40
CA PRO A 405 -3.19 7.98 6.61
C PRO A 405 -1.87 8.21 7.37
N THR A 406 -1.78 9.16 8.29
CA THR A 406 -0.52 9.40 9.03
C THR A 406 -0.11 8.17 9.83
N LEU A 407 -1.05 7.45 10.44
CA LEU A 407 -0.76 6.18 11.11
C LEU A 407 -0.14 5.15 10.16
N LEU A 408 -0.74 4.96 8.99
CA LEU A 408 -0.22 4.04 7.97
C LEU A 408 1.21 4.42 7.58
N ASN A 409 1.46 5.71 7.33
CA ASN A 409 2.77 6.21 6.91
C ASN A 409 3.83 6.03 8.03
N ASP A 410 3.48 6.30 9.29
CA ASP A 410 4.38 6.10 10.43
C ASP A 410 4.83 4.63 10.51
N VAL A 411 3.90 3.68 10.42
CA VAL A 411 4.22 2.25 10.47
C VAL A 411 5.01 1.81 9.23
N LEU A 412 4.65 2.27 8.03
CA LEU A 412 5.40 1.98 6.81
C LEU A 412 6.84 2.50 6.89
N SER A 413 7.05 3.72 7.36
CA SER A 413 8.37 4.34 7.48
C SER A 413 9.28 3.56 8.44
N LYS A 414 8.70 2.95 9.48
CA LYS A 414 9.42 2.14 10.46
C LYS A 414 9.66 0.72 9.97
N GLU A 415 8.60 0.04 9.54
CA GLU A 415 8.62 -1.41 9.26
C GLU A 415 9.09 -1.72 7.83
N ARG A 416 8.86 -0.80 6.89
CA ARG A 416 9.13 -0.96 5.45
C ARG A 416 9.82 0.27 4.86
N ARG A 417 10.74 0.90 5.61
CA ARG A 417 11.41 2.17 5.27
C ARG A 417 11.82 2.30 3.79
N VAL A 418 12.54 1.32 3.26
CA VAL A 418 13.05 1.37 1.88
C VAL A 418 11.90 1.38 0.86
N CYS A 419 10.85 0.59 1.08
CA CYS A 419 9.66 0.64 0.22
C CYS A 419 8.95 1.98 0.39
N TYR A 420 8.74 2.44 1.64
CA TYR A 420 8.12 3.73 1.96
C TYR A 420 8.80 4.89 1.23
N GLU A 421 10.14 4.94 1.20
CA GLU A 421 10.91 6.01 0.56
C GLU A 421 10.90 5.96 -0.97
N THR A 422 10.53 4.82 -1.58
CA THR A 422 10.68 4.58 -3.03
C THR A 422 9.86 5.55 -3.88
N ALA A 423 8.57 5.76 -3.57
CA ALA A 423 7.74 6.64 -4.39
C ALA A 423 8.24 8.10 -4.35
N PHE A 424 8.84 8.53 -3.24
CA PHE A 424 9.41 9.87 -3.12
C PHE A 424 10.58 10.11 -4.08
N GLN A 425 11.28 9.05 -4.50
CA GLN A 425 12.37 9.13 -5.50
C GLN A 425 11.87 9.28 -6.93
N ALA A 426 10.57 9.08 -7.16
CA ALA A 426 9.92 9.23 -8.47
C ALA A 426 9.10 10.53 -8.58
N VAL A 427 9.04 11.33 -7.51
CA VAL A 427 8.33 12.62 -7.51
C VAL A 427 9.12 13.65 -8.33
N GLN A 428 8.44 14.35 -9.24
CA GLN A 428 9.02 15.44 -10.00
C GLN A 428 9.61 16.52 -9.08
N GLY A 429 10.79 17.03 -9.42
CA GLY A 429 11.58 17.94 -8.59
C GLY A 429 12.31 17.27 -7.42
N LYS A 430 12.13 15.96 -7.21
CA LYS A 430 12.76 15.19 -6.13
C LYS A 430 13.52 13.97 -6.64
N THR A 431 13.61 13.76 -7.95
CA THR A 431 14.39 12.63 -8.48
C THR A 431 15.89 12.83 -8.19
N VAL A 432 16.64 11.73 -8.15
CA VAL A 432 18.11 11.77 -7.96
C VAL A 432 18.77 12.65 -9.01
N PHE A 433 18.29 12.60 -10.25
CA PHE A 433 18.83 13.42 -11.33
C PHE A 433 18.63 14.91 -11.07
N GLU A 434 17.42 15.33 -10.69
CA GLU A 434 17.10 16.74 -10.42
C GLU A 434 17.83 17.26 -9.17
N GLN A 435 17.99 16.44 -8.13
CA GLN A 435 18.59 16.87 -6.86
C GLN A 435 20.12 16.81 -6.87
N SER A 436 20.70 15.86 -7.59
CA SER A 436 22.14 15.58 -7.53
C SER A 436 22.85 15.75 -8.86
N SER A 437 22.16 16.04 -9.96
CA SER A 437 22.76 16.11 -11.31
C SER A 437 23.56 14.84 -11.66
N VAL A 438 23.07 13.68 -11.22
CA VAL A 438 23.66 12.36 -11.54
C VAL A 438 22.58 11.49 -12.19
N ALA A 439 22.85 11.04 -13.40
CA ALA A 439 22.00 10.16 -14.18
C ALA A 439 22.58 8.76 -14.23
N ASP A 440 21.73 7.76 -14.05
CA ASP A 440 22.12 6.35 -14.09
C ASP A 440 20.93 5.50 -14.53
N ALA A 441 21.02 4.88 -15.70
CA ALA A 441 19.89 4.16 -16.25
C ALA A 441 19.63 2.84 -15.51
N VAL A 442 20.67 2.21 -14.94
CA VAL A 442 20.52 0.98 -14.14
C VAL A 442 19.75 1.28 -12.86
N TYR A 443 20.05 2.40 -12.21
CA TYR A 443 19.29 2.88 -11.06
C TYR A 443 17.84 3.18 -11.44
N LEU A 444 17.63 3.91 -12.55
CA LEU A 444 16.30 4.31 -13.00
C LEU A 444 15.43 3.09 -13.39
N GLU A 445 16.03 2.08 -14.03
CA GLU A 445 15.35 0.82 -14.34
C GLU A 445 14.94 0.06 -13.07
N ASN A 446 15.84 -0.02 -12.08
CA ASN A 446 15.52 -0.63 -10.78
C ASN A 446 14.46 0.15 -10.02
N LEU A 447 14.50 1.48 -10.05
CA LEU A 447 13.48 2.35 -9.43
C LEU A 447 12.13 2.11 -10.09
N ASN A 448 12.05 2.09 -11.42
CA ASN A 448 10.82 1.82 -12.14
C ASN A 448 10.28 0.41 -11.85
N THR A 449 11.14 -0.60 -11.83
CA THR A 449 10.77 -1.98 -11.51
C THR A 449 10.18 -2.08 -10.09
N ALA A 450 10.85 -1.47 -9.11
CA ALA A 450 10.35 -1.41 -7.75
C ALA A 450 9.03 -0.62 -7.68
N PHE A 451 8.94 0.51 -8.38
CA PHE A 451 7.76 1.37 -8.35
C PHE A 451 6.53 0.66 -8.94
N ASP A 452 6.67 -0.02 -10.07
CA ASP A 452 5.59 -0.79 -10.69
C ASP A 452 5.08 -1.93 -9.81
N HIS A 453 5.97 -2.55 -9.04
CA HIS A 453 5.61 -3.63 -8.13
C HIS A 453 4.89 -3.10 -6.89
N TYR A 454 5.47 -2.11 -6.20
CA TYR A 454 4.97 -1.65 -4.90
C TYR A 454 3.86 -0.59 -4.98
N PHE A 455 3.81 0.18 -6.07
CA PHE A 455 2.82 1.25 -6.27
C PHE A 455 2.00 1.03 -7.55
N PRO A 456 1.41 -0.16 -7.76
CA PRO A 456 0.69 -0.45 -8.99
C PRO A 456 -0.49 0.49 -9.20
N PHE A 457 -1.12 0.97 -8.11
CA PHE A 457 -2.26 1.88 -8.18
C PHE A 457 -1.86 3.35 -8.42
N ALA A 458 -0.56 3.65 -8.48
CA ALA A 458 -0.07 4.99 -8.82
C ALA A 458 0.03 5.24 -10.34
N ARG A 459 0.21 4.17 -11.15
CA ARG A 459 0.32 4.32 -12.62
C ARG A 459 -0.21 3.14 -13.43
N LYS A 460 0.04 1.90 -13.02
CA LYS A 460 -0.27 0.72 -13.83
C LYS A 460 -1.77 0.38 -13.82
N PHE A 461 -2.36 0.45 -12.63
CA PHE A 461 -3.77 0.22 -12.35
C PHE A 461 -4.31 1.41 -11.57
N GLU A 462 -4.14 2.62 -12.14
CA GLU A 462 -4.40 3.88 -11.46
C GLU A 462 -5.78 3.90 -10.77
N ILE A 463 -5.79 4.32 -9.50
CA ILE A 463 -7.00 4.55 -8.71
C ILE A 463 -7.00 6.03 -8.32
N ASP A 464 -7.99 6.76 -8.81
CA ASP A 464 -8.24 8.12 -8.35
C ASP A 464 -8.76 8.06 -6.92
N THR A 465 -8.11 8.79 -6.03
CA THR A 465 -8.62 8.99 -4.67
C THR A 465 -9.84 9.89 -4.74
N GLY A 466 -10.95 9.43 -4.18
CA GLY A 466 -12.16 10.22 -4.10
C GLY A 466 -11.97 11.51 -3.29
N SER A 467 -12.79 12.50 -3.60
CA SER A 467 -12.80 13.79 -2.89
C SER A 467 -13.95 13.89 -1.88
N GLU A 468 -14.69 12.80 -1.64
CA GLU A 468 -15.72 12.74 -0.60
C GLU A 468 -15.04 12.56 0.74
N HIS A 469 -14.36 13.63 1.12
CA HIS A 469 -13.99 13.91 2.47
C HIS A 469 -15.30 14.05 3.24
N SER A 470 -15.82 12.95 3.79
CA SER A 470 -16.98 13.00 4.68
C SER A 470 -16.79 14.08 5.75
N TRP A 471 -15.55 14.25 6.23
CA TRP A 471 -14.69 15.45 6.20
C TRP A 471 -15.17 16.92 6.14
N LYS A 472 -15.45 17.33 4.91
CA LYS A 472 -15.64 18.71 4.46
C LYS A 472 -17.11 19.07 4.28
N THR A 473 -18.01 18.09 4.33
CA THR A 473 -19.44 18.34 4.24
C THR A 473 -19.93 18.98 5.54
N ALA A 474 -20.33 20.25 5.47
CA ALA A 474 -21.24 20.83 6.43
C ALA A 474 -22.52 19.99 6.39
N GLU A 475 -22.97 19.46 7.52
CA GLU A 475 -24.34 18.98 7.61
C GLU A 475 -25.24 20.17 7.26
N GLN A 476 -25.82 20.16 6.06
CA GLN A 476 -27.00 20.94 5.80
C GLN A 476 -28.08 20.40 6.73
N THR A 477 -28.25 21.07 7.87
CA THR A 477 -29.43 20.95 8.72
C THR A 477 -30.63 21.27 7.83
N LEU A 478 -31.26 20.24 7.26
CA LEU A 478 -32.55 20.37 6.64
C LEU A 478 -33.56 20.66 7.76
N THR A 479 -33.78 21.95 8.00
CA THR A 479 -35.02 22.45 8.58
C THR A 479 -36.11 22.36 7.52
N GLY A 480 -37.16 21.57 7.79
CA GLY A 480 -38.36 21.45 6.95
C GLY A 480 -38.96 20.07 6.94
#